data_AF-A0A7G8G1P6-F1
#
_entry.id   AF-A0A7G8G1P6-F1
#
_cell.length_a   1.000
_cell.length_b   1.000
_cell.length_c   1.000
_cell.angle_alpha   90.00
_cell.angle_beta   90.00
_cell.angle_gamma   90.00
#
_symmetry.space_group_name_H-M   'P 1'
#
loop_
_entity.id
_entity.type
_entity.pdbx_description
1 polymer ?
#
loop_
_entity_poly.entity_id
_entity_poly.type
_entity_poly.pdbx_seq_one_letter_code
_entity_poly.pdbx_strand_id
1 'polypeptide(L)'
;MAIVAFTESIAASFACNSYACVNTTDYSVFPEELCSLETYKELLPDKTYDLITLCSPLGLKASSTGQIKIRHANASWNQLYEALPSLSPEGVCLSIVEPNFFNCHGNDEFREYLNSLGFFIKAVFRLPKDALAQTLIRPIVLLVSRKQSENIFVSEIIHQEQAREIVSRLKKGNQGASLSEGVLVRNSQFTGIDYLSATLKINSLQSQYKTYTTSTIGELSIEINTCKPGCNFTEIENAIYLSAGSLKVITSFAELPDNHRFITQIVFKDFVRCEYIKCFLETEYGRLILESASSGSAVKTLRRSALDSLLVPEPSIEEQETIIKSSEVLQRLTKAIKEFEQDLAVNPKNARDIIGHATNMLAQIGKITLAEHVRDLIRSGESRQVEFKQTLSWDVRKGEKSKEIEKSTLKNIVAFMNSAGGTLLIGVHDNGDILGIDEEVNRIRQGSLDKFMLHLNNLISSRIGEQFYPFISIEIATLDEKRILCINCKSSQEPSYLDENDFYIKTHPATALLQGSKLIDYVRNHF
;
A
#
# COMPACT_ATOMS: atom_id res chain seq x y z
N MET A 1 7.96 23.60 9.72
CA MET A 1 9.07 22.99 10.50
C MET A 1 10.10 22.28 9.61
N ALA A 2 9.73 21.29 8.78
CA ALA A 2 10.71 20.56 7.98
C ALA A 2 11.54 21.43 7.00
N ILE A 3 10.89 22.39 6.32
CA ILE A 3 11.55 23.28 5.35
C ILE A 3 12.49 24.29 6.01
N VAL A 4 12.14 24.76 7.22
CA VAL A 4 12.99 25.64 8.02
C VAL A 4 14.29 24.92 8.35
N ALA A 5 14.19 23.72 8.94
CA ALA A 5 15.37 22.91 9.25
C ALA A 5 16.17 22.51 8.01
N PHE A 6 15.51 22.27 6.88
CA PHE A 6 16.17 22.04 5.59
C PHE A 6 17.01 23.26 5.16
N THR A 7 16.42 24.46 5.19
CA THR A 7 17.06 25.71 4.75
C THR A 7 18.24 26.07 5.65
N GLU A 8 18.06 25.99 6.97
CA GLU A 8 19.13 26.16 7.96
C GLU A 8 20.28 25.16 7.73
N SER A 9 19.93 23.90 7.44
CA SER A 9 20.93 22.86 7.18
C SER A 9 21.71 23.11 5.89
N ILE A 10 21.06 23.64 4.85
CA ILE A 10 21.73 24.10 3.62
C ILE A 10 22.70 25.24 3.95
N ALA A 11 22.24 26.30 4.63
CA ALA A 11 23.07 27.43 5.03
C ALA A 11 24.34 26.96 5.79
N ALA A 12 24.17 26.08 6.77
CA ALA A 12 25.27 25.53 7.56
C ALA A 12 26.22 24.64 6.72
N SER A 13 25.67 23.74 5.89
CA SER A 13 26.48 22.77 5.13
C SER A 13 27.25 23.39 3.96
N PHE A 14 26.78 24.53 3.46
CA PHE A 14 27.44 25.32 2.44
C PHE A 14 28.26 26.49 3.00
N ALA A 15 28.33 26.63 4.33
CA ALA A 15 29.08 27.69 5.01
C ALA A 15 28.70 29.10 4.52
N CYS A 16 27.40 29.32 4.30
CA CYS A 16 26.87 30.59 3.82
C CYS A 16 27.03 31.65 4.92
N ASN A 17 27.58 32.82 4.59
CA ASN A 17 27.72 33.94 5.52
C ASN A 17 26.92 35.17 5.09
N SER A 18 26.45 35.18 3.83
CA SER A 18 25.63 36.24 3.26
C SER A 18 24.34 35.65 2.67
N TYR A 19 23.22 36.29 2.99
CA TYR A 19 21.88 35.79 2.69
C TYR A 19 21.05 36.85 1.95
N ALA A 20 20.31 36.42 0.94
CA ALA A 20 19.23 37.16 0.33
C ALA A 20 18.00 36.26 0.25
N CYS A 21 16.84 36.80 0.61
CA CYS A 21 15.57 36.14 0.37
C CYS A 21 14.71 37.10 -0.42
N VAL A 22 14.14 36.61 -1.49
CA VAL A 22 13.19 37.35 -2.31
C VAL A 22 11.87 36.62 -2.20
N ASN A 23 10.90 37.25 -1.54
CA ASN A 23 9.53 36.76 -1.49
C ASN A 23 8.61 37.72 -2.24
N THR A 24 8.03 37.25 -3.35
CA THR A 24 7.12 38.05 -4.18
C THR A 24 5.68 37.53 -4.13
N THR A 25 5.35 36.75 -3.09
CA THR A 25 4.06 36.08 -2.96
C THR A 25 3.46 36.30 -1.57
N ASP A 26 2.15 36.04 -1.46
CA ASP A 26 1.43 36.12 -0.18
C ASP A 26 1.66 34.89 0.72
N TYR A 27 2.49 33.94 0.28
CA TYR A 27 2.89 32.76 1.04
C TYR A 27 4.39 32.79 1.31
N SER A 28 4.81 32.19 2.42
CA SER A 28 6.23 32.03 2.73
C SER A 28 6.54 30.56 2.99
N VAL A 29 7.62 30.09 2.37
CA VAL A 29 8.07 28.70 2.48
C VAL A 29 9.45 28.62 3.14
N PHE A 30 10.28 29.65 2.94
CA PHE A 30 11.58 29.78 3.57
C PHE A 30 11.45 30.61 4.86
N PRO A 31 12.29 30.36 5.89
CA PRO A 31 12.19 31.08 7.17
C PRO A 31 12.46 32.58 7.03
N GLU A 32 11.62 33.40 7.66
CA GLU A 32 11.68 34.87 7.60
C GLU A 32 12.94 35.46 8.23
N GLU A 33 13.57 34.77 9.16
CA GLU A 33 14.83 35.18 9.81
C GLU A 33 16.03 35.19 8.83
N LEU A 34 15.89 34.48 7.70
CA LEU A 34 16.81 34.54 6.56
C LEU A 34 16.29 35.47 5.45
N CYS A 35 15.17 36.18 5.68
CA CYS A 35 14.48 37.01 4.69
C CYS A 35 14.50 38.51 4.97
N SER A 36 15.02 39.28 4.02
CA SER A 36 15.18 40.74 4.18
C SER A 36 14.86 41.58 2.95
N LEU A 37 14.38 41.00 1.84
CA LEU A 37 14.06 41.75 0.60
C LEU A 37 12.66 41.39 0.08
N GLU A 38 11.86 42.42 -0.24
CA GLU A 38 10.49 42.27 -0.77
C GLU A 38 10.50 42.07 -2.29
N THR A 39 11.58 42.45 -2.97
CA THR A 39 11.69 42.31 -4.43
C THR A 39 13.11 41.94 -4.89
N TYR A 40 13.23 41.25 -6.03
CA TYR A 40 14.54 40.96 -6.66
C TYR A 40 15.25 42.24 -7.13
N LYS A 41 14.53 43.36 -7.30
CA LYS A 41 15.10 44.66 -7.65
C LYS A 41 15.90 45.29 -6.51
N GLU A 42 15.74 44.78 -5.30
CA GLU A 42 16.54 45.15 -4.13
C GLU A 42 17.83 44.34 -4.02
N LEU A 43 18.06 43.36 -4.91
CA LEU A 43 19.38 42.75 -5.07
C LEU A 43 20.33 43.81 -5.62
N LEU A 44 21.29 44.22 -4.79
CA LEU A 44 22.27 45.24 -5.15
C LEU A 44 23.20 44.69 -6.26
N PRO A 45 23.38 45.40 -7.40
CA PRO A 45 24.18 44.92 -8.54
C PRO A 45 25.63 44.54 -8.18
N ASP A 46 26.20 45.21 -7.17
CA ASP A 46 27.59 45.03 -6.74
C ASP A 46 27.75 44.07 -5.55
N LYS A 47 26.66 43.47 -5.05
CA LYS A 47 26.69 42.60 -3.88
C LYS A 47 26.42 41.15 -4.28
N THR A 48 27.27 40.26 -3.80
CA THR A 48 27.09 38.81 -3.95
C THR A 48 26.60 38.17 -2.66
N TYR A 49 25.80 37.10 -2.79
CA TYR A 49 25.23 36.35 -1.68
C TYR A 49 25.59 34.87 -1.76
N ASP A 50 25.83 34.24 -0.61
CA ASP A 50 26.16 32.81 -0.50
C ASP A 50 24.92 31.93 -0.50
N LEU A 51 23.79 32.44 0.00
CA LEU A 51 22.49 31.80 -0.09
C LEU A 51 21.45 32.79 -0.61
N ILE A 52 20.81 32.45 -1.72
CA ILE A 52 19.64 33.17 -2.25
C ILE A 52 18.41 32.27 -2.15
N THR A 53 17.36 32.68 -1.42
CA THR A 53 16.08 31.97 -1.38
C THR A 53 15.02 32.72 -2.18
N LEU A 54 14.29 32.03 -3.06
CA LEU A 54 13.29 32.63 -3.95
C LEU A 54 11.93 31.98 -3.75
N CYS A 55 11.00 32.75 -3.16
CA CYS A 55 9.59 32.40 -3.07
C CYS A 55 8.84 33.13 -4.19
N SER A 56 8.63 32.40 -5.29
CA SER A 56 8.08 32.94 -6.54
C SER A 56 6.62 32.53 -6.75
N PRO A 57 5.80 33.35 -7.42
CA PRO A 57 4.41 33.03 -7.69
C PRO A 57 4.30 31.85 -8.65
N LEU A 58 3.56 30.83 -8.22
CA LEU A 58 3.37 29.60 -8.98
C LEU A 58 2.24 29.74 -10.00
N GLY A 59 2.50 29.34 -11.24
CA GLY A 59 1.47 29.24 -12.29
C GLY A 59 1.08 30.56 -12.96
N LEU A 60 1.75 31.68 -12.62
CA LEU A 60 1.64 32.93 -13.38
C LEU A 60 2.54 32.88 -14.61
N LYS A 61 2.03 33.30 -15.76
CA LYS A 61 2.85 33.44 -16.98
C LYS A 61 3.80 34.63 -16.85
N ALA A 62 5.01 34.49 -17.39
CA ALA A 62 5.95 35.59 -17.51
C ALA A 62 5.33 36.76 -18.30
N SER A 63 5.55 37.99 -17.84
CA SER A 63 5.22 39.19 -18.61
C SER A 63 6.15 39.30 -19.82
N SER A 64 5.64 39.85 -20.94
CA SER A 64 6.38 40.04 -22.20
C SER A 64 7.56 41.04 -22.11
N THR A 65 7.83 41.57 -20.92
CA THR A 65 8.91 42.52 -20.60
C THR A 65 10.11 41.86 -19.90
N GLY A 66 10.06 40.56 -19.59
CA GLY A 66 11.19 39.83 -19.03
C GLY A 66 12.34 39.67 -20.03
N GLN A 67 13.59 39.65 -19.54
CA GLN A 67 14.78 39.53 -20.38
C GLN A 67 14.88 38.18 -21.12
N ILE A 68 14.21 37.14 -20.62
CA ILE A 68 14.16 35.81 -21.25
C ILE A 68 12.97 35.72 -22.20
N LYS A 69 13.26 35.50 -23.49
CA LYS A 69 12.24 35.27 -24.55
C LYS A 69 11.90 33.80 -24.75
N ILE A 70 11.81 33.01 -23.68
CA ILE A 70 11.37 31.61 -23.78
C ILE A 70 9.85 31.61 -23.84
N ARG A 71 9.32 31.07 -24.94
CA ARG A 71 7.89 30.98 -25.19
C ARG A 71 7.25 30.11 -24.10
N HIS A 72 6.26 30.63 -23.39
CA HIS A 72 5.55 29.94 -22.30
C HIS A 72 6.28 29.81 -20.94
N ALA A 73 7.37 30.55 -20.71
CA ALA A 73 7.99 30.59 -19.38
C ALA A 73 7.04 31.15 -18.31
N ASN A 74 7.12 30.59 -17.09
CA ASN A 74 6.40 31.10 -15.92
C ASN A 74 7.17 32.25 -15.27
N ALA A 75 6.47 33.08 -14.50
CA ALA A 75 7.07 34.20 -13.77
C ALA A 75 8.16 33.74 -12.79
N SER A 76 8.01 32.55 -12.21
CA SER A 76 9.01 31.90 -11.35
C SER A 76 10.37 31.68 -12.02
N TRP A 77 10.39 31.45 -13.34
CA TRP A 77 11.62 31.19 -14.08
C TRP A 77 12.39 32.48 -14.33
N ASN A 78 11.67 33.56 -14.63
CA ASN A 78 12.26 34.89 -14.78
C ASN A 78 12.87 35.37 -13.46
N GLN A 79 12.17 35.18 -12.34
CA GLN A 79 12.70 35.55 -11.02
C GLN A 79 13.95 34.75 -10.65
N LEU A 80 13.95 33.44 -10.94
CA LEU A 80 15.13 32.61 -10.78
C LEU A 80 16.30 33.18 -11.59
N TYR A 81 16.08 33.45 -12.87
CA TYR A 81 17.11 34.02 -13.74
C TYR A 81 17.64 35.37 -13.27
N GLU A 82 16.75 36.29 -12.89
CA GLU A 82 17.13 37.65 -12.48
C GLU A 82 17.96 37.66 -11.18
N ALA A 83 17.77 36.67 -10.31
CA ALA A 83 18.48 36.59 -9.04
C ALA A 83 19.85 35.89 -9.11
N LEU A 84 20.06 34.98 -10.07
CA LEU A 84 21.29 34.18 -10.18
C LEU A 84 22.58 35.00 -10.39
N PRO A 85 22.61 36.14 -11.11
CA PRO A 85 23.81 36.97 -11.24
C PRO A 85 24.40 37.42 -9.90
N SER A 86 23.57 37.66 -8.88
CA SER A 86 24.00 38.06 -7.53
C SER A 86 24.51 36.89 -6.67
N LEU A 87 24.59 35.67 -7.21
CA LEU A 87 25.10 34.50 -6.49
C LEU A 87 26.64 34.50 -6.44
N SER A 88 27.21 34.31 -5.25
CA SER A 88 28.66 34.19 -5.07
C SER A 88 29.22 32.92 -5.78
N PRO A 89 30.55 32.83 -6.04
CA PRO A 89 31.15 31.70 -6.74
C PRO A 89 30.83 30.32 -6.14
N GLU A 90 30.82 30.21 -4.81
CA GLU A 90 30.49 28.98 -4.07
C GLU A 90 29.05 28.99 -3.52
N GLY A 91 28.28 30.04 -3.84
CA GLY A 91 26.93 30.22 -3.36
C GLY A 91 25.93 29.24 -3.96
N VAL A 92 24.81 29.09 -3.25
CA VAL A 92 23.67 28.28 -3.68
C VAL A 92 22.38 29.10 -3.69
N CYS A 93 21.51 28.83 -4.66
CA CYS A 93 20.19 29.42 -4.74
C CYS A 93 19.12 28.34 -4.54
N LEU A 94 18.19 28.57 -3.61
CA LEU A 94 17.00 27.75 -3.40
C LEU A 94 15.79 28.47 -4.01
N SER A 95 15.13 27.85 -4.99
CA SER A 95 14.01 28.47 -5.69
C SER A 95 12.82 27.54 -5.79
N ILE A 96 11.64 28.07 -5.50
CA ILE A 96 10.37 27.34 -5.61
C ILE A 96 9.85 27.50 -7.03
N VAL A 97 9.55 26.37 -7.67
CA VAL A 97 8.97 26.32 -9.01
C VAL A 97 7.77 25.37 -9.05
N GLU A 98 7.05 25.38 -10.17
CA GLU A 98 5.84 24.60 -10.32
C GLU A 98 6.13 23.08 -10.29
N PRO A 99 5.17 22.25 -9.84
CA PRO A 99 5.34 20.80 -9.82
C PRO A 99 5.67 20.21 -11.19
N ASN A 100 5.15 20.84 -12.25
CA ASN A 100 5.34 20.44 -13.64
C ASN A 100 6.56 21.11 -14.31
N PHE A 101 7.46 21.75 -13.56
CA PHE A 101 8.63 22.46 -14.09
C PHE A 101 9.38 21.63 -15.14
N PHE A 102 9.74 20.38 -14.82
CA PHE A 102 10.47 19.48 -15.72
C PHE A 102 9.63 18.89 -16.87
N ASN A 103 8.30 19.00 -16.79
CA ASN A 103 7.35 18.39 -17.73
C ASN A 103 6.66 19.41 -18.65
N CYS A 104 7.04 20.69 -18.58
CA CYS A 104 6.40 21.75 -19.36
C CYS A 104 7.25 22.16 -20.58
N HIS A 105 6.58 22.73 -21.58
CA HIS A 105 7.24 23.15 -22.82
C HIS A 105 8.22 24.30 -22.53
N GLY A 106 9.43 24.21 -23.07
CA GLY A 106 10.49 25.20 -22.88
C GLY A 106 11.40 24.95 -21.67
N ASN A 107 11.18 23.89 -20.88
CA ASN A 107 12.06 23.57 -19.75
C ASN A 107 13.48 23.25 -20.18
N ASP A 108 13.65 22.41 -21.19
CA ASP A 108 14.98 22.01 -21.69
C ASP A 108 15.73 23.23 -22.24
N GLU A 109 15.07 24.08 -23.03
CA GLU A 109 15.62 25.34 -23.53
C GLU A 109 16.05 26.27 -22.38
N PHE A 110 15.23 26.38 -21.32
CA PHE A 110 15.57 27.17 -20.14
C PHE A 110 16.78 26.61 -19.38
N ARG A 111 16.85 25.28 -19.21
CA ARG A 111 17.98 24.61 -18.55
C ARG A 111 19.28 24.75 -19.35
N GLU A 112 19.22 24.55 -20.67
CA GLU A 112 20.35 24.77 -21.56
C GLU A 112 20.84 26.22 -21.49
N TYR A 113 19.89 27.18 -21.46
CA TYR A 113 20.21 28.59 -21.32
C TYR A 113 20.86 28.90 -19.96
N LEU A 114 20.32 28.43 -18.84
CA LEU A 114 20.94 28.57 -17.52
C LEU A 114 22.36 27.97 -17.47
N ASN A 115 22.54 26.77 -18.03
CA ASN A 115 23.84 26.11 -18.10
C ASN A 115 24.84 26.92 -18.92
N SER A 116 24.41 27.55 -20.03
CA SER A 116 25.26 28.41 -20.86
C SER A 116 25.77 29.66 -20.12
N LEU A 117 25.03 30.10 -19.10
CA LEU A 117 25.39 31.22 -18.22
C LEU A 117 26.22 30.77 -17.01
N GLY A 118 26.55 29.47 -16.90
CA GLY A 118 27.33 28.89 -15.82
C GLY A 118 26.53 28.61 -14.54
N PHE A 119 25.20 28.50 -14.63
CA PHE A 119 24.34 28.12 -13.51
C PHE A 119 23.75 26.73 -13.74
N PHE A 120 23.91 25.85 -12.76
CA PHE A 120 23.55 24.43 -12.88
C PHE A 120 22.59 24.02 -11.76
N ILE A 121 21.52 23.33 -12.12
CA ILE A 121 20.62 22.71 -11.13
C ILE A 121 21.34 21.51 -10.52
N LYS A 122 21.68 21.62 -9.25
CA LYS A 122 22.42 20.61 -8.48
C LYS A 122 21.50 19.65 -7.73
N ALA A 123 20.34 20.13 -7.27
CA ALA A 123 19.38 19.25 -6.62
C ALA A 123 17.91 19.69 -6.80
N VAL A 124 17.00 18.74 -6.65
CA VAL A 124 15.55 18.91 -6.73
C VAL A 124 14.89 18.27 -5.51
N PHE A 125 14.05 19.03 -4.82
CA PHE A 125 13.36 18.58 -3.62
C PHE A 125 11.85 18.71 -3.79
N ARG A 126 11.10 17.63 -3.56
CA ARG A 126 9.64 17.71 -3.42
C ARG A 126 9.30 18.09 -1.99
N LEU A 127 8.47 19.12 -1.82
CA LEU A 127 8.02 19.54 -0.49
C LEU A 127 6.90 18.64 0.05
N PRO A 128 6.62 18.63 1.37
CA PRO A 128 5.43 17.99 1.94
C PRO A 128 4.12 18.52 1.31
N LYS A 129 3.02 17.73 1.38
CA LYS A 129 1.72 18.14 0.81
C LYS A 129 1.13 19.39 1.48
N ASP A 130 1.48 19.61 2.73
CA ASP A 130 1.07 20.71 3.61
C ASP A 130 2.05 21.88 3.60
N ALA A 131 3.04 21.89 2.70
CA ALA A 131 4.06 22.93 2.63
C ALA A 131 3.52 24.32 2.27
N LEU A 132 2.43 24.38 1.50
CA LEU A 132 1.70 25.62 1.22
C LEU A 132 0.34 25.53 1.88
N ALA A 133 0.09 26.41 2.87
CA ALA A 133 -1.22 26.49 3.51
C ALA A 133 -2.29 26.84 2.46
N GLN A 134 -3.46 26.19 2.56
CA GLN A 134 -4.65 26.50 1.76
C GLN A 134 -4.56 26.21 0.25
N THR A 135 -3.60 25.39 -0.21
CA THR A 135 -3.54 24.95 -1.62
C THR A 135 -3.28 23.44 -1.75
N LEU A 136 -3.73 22.83 -2.85
CA LEU A 136 -3.38 21.44 -3.21
C LEU A 136 -2.10 21.35 -4.05
N ILE A 137 -1.44 22.49 -4.31
CA ILE A 137 -0.23 22.54 -5.13
C ILE A 137 0.94 22.05 -4.28
N ARG A 138 1.67 21.06 -4.79
CA ARG A 138 2.88 20.51 -4.15
C ARG A 138 4.13 20.98 -4.91
N PRO A 139 4.65 22.19 -4.61
CA PRO A 139 5.78 22.74 -5.35
C PRO A 139 7.06 21.92 -5.17
N ILE A 140 8.02 22.19 -6.05
CA ILE A 140 9.38 21.65 -5.94
C ILE A 140 10.35 22.79 -5.65
N VAL A 141 11.40 22.48 -4.89
CA VAL A 141 12.52 23.39 -4.61
C VAL A 141 13.71 22.95 -5.46
N LEU A 142 14.22 23.86 -6.26
CA LEU A 142 15.48 23.71 -6.99
C LEU A 142 16.62 24.24 -6.13
N LEU A 143 17.75 23.54 -6.12
CA LEU A 143 19.03 24.04 -5.63
C LEU A 143 19.94 24.28 -6.84
N VAL A 144 20.27 25.54 -7.11
CA VAL A 144 21.11 25.98 -8.22
C VAL A 144 22.46 26.46 -7.69
N SER A 145 23.55 26.14 -8.39
CA SER A 145 24.90 26.64 -8.05
C SER A 145 25.73 26.89 -9.31
N ARG A 146 26.85 27.59 -9.17
CA ARG A 146 27.80 27.83 -10.28
C ARG A 146 28.67 26.63 -10.64
N LYS A 147 28.66 25.58 -9.80
CA LYS A 147 29.42 24.35 -10.02
C LYS A 147 28.65 23.35 -10.88
N GLN A 148 29.23 22.97 -12.02
CA GLN A 148 28.70 21.91 -12.87
C GLN A 148 28.80 20.55 -12.18
N SER A 149 27.77 19.72 -12.34
CA SER A 149 27.71 18.35 -11.84
C SER A 149 27.15 17.43 -12.92
N GLU A 150 27.73 16.24 -13.08
CA GLU A 150 27.19 15.21 -13.96
C GLU A 150 25.88 14.62 -13.43
N ASN A 151 25.72 14.60 -12.10
CA ASN A 151 24.56 14.07 -11.42
C ASN A 151 23.74 15.17 -10.76
N ILE A 152 22.42 14.98 -10.78
CA ILE A 152 21.46 15.77 -10.02
C ILE A 152 20.99 14.95 -8.80
N PHE A 153 20.97 15.59 -7.64
CA PHE A 153 20.48 14.98 -6.41
C PHE A 153 18.98 15.21 -6.27
N VAL A 154 18.19 14.16 -6.01
CA VAL A 154 16.73 14.26 -6.00
C VAL A 154 16.17 13.65 -4.73
N SER A 155 15.30 14.37 -4.01
CA SER A 155 14.75 13.90 -2.74
C SER A 155 13.33 14.40 -2.45
N GLU A 156 12.60 13.68 -1.60
CA GLU A 156 11.34 14.14 -1.00
C GLU A 156 11.55 14.52 0.47
N ILE A 157 11.24 15.76 0.81
CA ILE A 157 11.25 16.26 2.19
C ILE A 157 9.91 15.90 2.81
N ILE A 158 9.95 15.20 3.96
CA ILE A 158 8.77 14.70 4.67
C ILE A 158 8.76 15.27 6.09
N HIS A 159 9.83 15.06 6.87
CA HIS A 159 9.92 15.48 8.27
C HIS A 159 11.27 16.15 8.61
N GLN A 160 11.35 16.77 9.78
CA GLN A 160 12.46 17.63 10.18
C GLN A 160 13.81 16.90 10.35
N GLU A 161 13.82 15.72 10.97
CA GLU A 161 15.06 14.94 11.17
C GLU A 161 15.66 14.50 9.84
N GLN A 162 14.79 13.97 8.97
CA GLN A 162 15.12 13.55 7.62
C GLN A 162 15.71 14.69 6.77
N ALA A 163 15.18 15.92 6.88
CA ALA A 163 15.68 17.07 6.14
C ALA A 163 17.18 17.33 6.37
N ARG A 164 17.66 17.20 7.62
CA ARG A 164 19.08 17.38 7.96
C ARG A 164 19.96 16.28 7.36
N GLU A 165 19.47 15.05 7.35
CA GLU A 165 20.18 13.91 6.77
C GLU A 165 20.31 14.04 5.25
N ILE A 166 19.22 14.45 4.57
CA ILE A 166 19.19 14.70 3.12
C ILE A 166 20.30 15.70 2.73
N VAL A 167 20.41 16.81 3.47
CA VAL A 167 21.44 17.83 3.18
C VAL A 167 22.86 17.30 3.45
N SER A 168 23.05 16.49 4.50
CA SER A 168 24.34 15.84 4.77
C SER A 168 24.76 14.92 3.61
N ARG A 169 23.84 14.11 3.09
CA ARG A 169 24.08 13.20 1.95
C ARG A 169 24.36 13.99 0.66
N LEU A 170 23.59 15.04 0.39
CA LEU A 170 23.83 15.97 -0.72
C LEU A 170 25.26 16.54 -0.70
N LYS A 171 25.72 17.02 0.47
CA LYS A 171 27.06 17.62 0.59
C LYS A 171 28.18 16.60 0.38
N LYS A 172 28.00 15.38 0.90
CA LYS A 172 28.95 14.27 0.77
C LYS A 172 28.95 13.63 -0.63
N GLY A 173 27.93 13.88 -1.45
CA GLY A 173 27.75 13.21 -2.73
C GLY A 173 27.32 11.75 -2.57
N ASN A 174 26.65 11.41 -1.46
CA ASN A 174 26.14 10.08 -1.20
C ASN A 174 24.70 9.95 -1.70
N GLN A 175 24.30 8.74 -2.07
CA GLN A 175 22.91 8.40 -2.40
C GLN A 175 22.34 7.38 -1.42
N GLY A 176 21.03 7.42 -1.21
CA GLY A 176 20.25 6.42 -0.52
C GLY A 176 19.49 5.50 -1.45
N ALA A 177 18.70 4.60 -0.86
CA ALA A 177 17.91 3.62 -1.60
C ALA A 177 16.56 4.18 -2.12
N SER A 178 16.14 5.35 -1.62
CA SER A 178 14.81 5.92 -1.85
C SER A 178 14.85 7.44 -1.95
N LEU A 179 13.78 8.05 -2.47
CA LEU A 179 13.68 9.51 -2.54
C LEU A 179 13.69 10.17 -1.16
N SER A 180 13.19 9.50 -0.12
CA SER A 180 13.24 10.02 1.25
C SER A 180 14.67 10.10 1.80
N GLU A 181 15.59 9.32 1.24
CA GLU A 181 17.00 9.37 1.60
C GLU A 181 17.84 10.21 0.62
N GLY A 182 17.27 10.54 -0.53
CA GLY A 182 17.89 11.26 -1.62
C GLY A 182 18.72 10.35 -2.53
N VAL A 183 18.51 10.48 -3.84
CA VAL A 183 19.15 9.65 -4.87
C VAL A 183 19.96 10.51 -5.83
N LEU A 184 20.96 9.92 -6.50
CA LEU A 184 21.72 10.58 -7.56
C LEU A 184 21.29 10.04 -8.92
N VAL A 185 20.95 10.94 -9.84
CA VAL A 185 20.56 10.61 -11.21
C VAL A 185 21.45 11.38 -12.18
N ARG A 186 21.87 10.76 -13.28
CA ARG A 186 22.61 11.49 -14.33
C ARG A 186 21.75 12.60 -14.90
N ASN A 187 22.30 13.79 -15.06
CA ASN A 187 21.57 14.97 -15.51
C ASN A 187 20.89 14.74 -16.88
N SER A 188 21.54 13.99 -17.78
CA SER A 188 21.00 13.60 -19.10
C SER A 188 19.83 12.63 -19.05
N GLN A 189 19.62 11.93 -17.93
CA GLN A 189 18.54 10.94 -17.74
C GLN A 189 17.42 11.48 -16.87
N PHE A 190 17.58 12.64 -16.25
CA PHE A 190 16.60 13.21 -15.35
C PHE A 190 15.52 14.00 -16.12
N THR A 191 14.32 13.42 -16.14
CA THR A 191 13.11 13.98 -16.79
C THR A 191 12.12 14.58 -15.80
N GLY A 192 12.35 14.43 -14.50
CA GLY A 192 11.49 14.97 -13.45
C GLY A 192 11.31 14.04 -12.27
N ILE A 193 10.95 14.63 -11.13
CA ILE A 193 10.81 13.92 -9.85
C ILE A 193 9.60 12.97 -9.82
N ASP A 194 8.53 13.25 -10.57
CA ASP A 194 7.37 12.35 -10.70
C ASP A 194 7.76 11.07 -11.44
N TYR A 195 8.39 11.20 -12.61
CA TYR A 195 8.86 10.06 -13.40
C TYR A 195 9.91 9.24 -12.64
N LEU A 196 10.85 9.90 -11.95
CA LEU A 196 11.85 9.23 -11.13
C LEU A 196 11.22 8.49 -9.94
N SER A 197 10.26 9.11 -9.25
CA SER A 197 9.51 8.48 -8.14
C SER A 197 8.81 7.21 -8.60
N ALA A 198 8.15 7.27 -9.76
CA ALA A 198 7.54 6.10 -10.36
C ALA A 198 8.60 5.05 -10.72
N THR A 199 9.70 5.43 -11.38
CA THR A 199 10.78 4.53 -11.79
C THR A 199 11.42 3.80 -10.60
N LEU A 200 11.69 4.49 -9.50
CA LEU A 200 12.26 3.88 -8.29
C LEU A 200 11.30 2.89 -7.64
N LYS A 201 10.01 3.23 -7.56
CA LYS A 201 8.98 2.30 -7.08
C LYS A 201 8.87 1.08 -7.99
N ILE A 202 8.88 1.31 -9.31
CA ILE A 202 8.86 0.27 -10.34
C ILE A 202 10.04 -0.69 -10.14
N ASN A 203 11.26 -0.19 -9.98
CA ASN A 203 12.46 -1.02 -9.78
C ASN A 203 12.38 -1.85 -8.48
N SER A 204 11.86 -1.27 -7.40
CA SER A 204 11.67 -1.99 -6.14
C SER A 204 10.67 -3.16 -6.29
N LEU A 205 9.59 -2.94 -7.05
CA LEU A 205 8.57 -3.94 -7.33
C LEU A 205 9.06 -5.01 -8.31
N GLN A 206 9.81 -4.64 -9.36
CA GLN A 206 10.41 -5.58 -10.31
C GLN A 206 11.31 -6.62 -9.64
N SER A 207 11.99 -6.27 -8.55
CA SER A 207 12.80 -7.24 -7.79
C SER A 207 11.99 -8.45 -7.29
N GLN A 208 10.68 -8.27 -7.07
CA GLN A 208 9.75 -9.30 -6.60
C GLN A 208 9.19 -10.17 -7.74
N TYR A 209 9.17 -9.65 -8.98
CA TYR A 209 8.60 -10.33 -10.16
C TYR A 209 9.64 -11.02 -11.05
N LYS A 210 10.88 -11.22 -10.58
CA LYS A 210 12.00 -11.82 -11.35
C LYS A 210 11.74 -13.22 -11.93
N THR A 211 10.65 -13.86 -11.56
CA THR A 211 10.29 -15.21 -11.99
C THR A 211 9.69 -15.27 -13.41
N TYR A 212 9.24 -14.15 -13.97
CA TYR A 212 8.60 -14.11 -15.30
C TYR A 212 9.45 -13.40 -16.35
N THR A 213 9.33 -13.85 -17.60
CA THR A 213 9.74 -13.07 -18.77
C THR A 213 8.87 -11.82 -18.88
N THR A 214 9.48 -10.69 -19.26
CA THR A 214 8.77 -9.43 -19.45
C THR A 214 8.80 -9.04 -20.91
N SER A 215 7.65 -8.61 -21.42
CA SER A 215 7.47 -8.15 -22.79
C SER A 215 6.80 -6.79 -22.81
N THR A 216 7.02 -6.03 -23.87
CA THR A 216 6.40 -4.71 -24.02
C THR A 216 4.95 -4.84 -24.46
N ILE A 217 4.08 -3.90 -24.07
CA ILE A 217 2.69 -3.83 -24.58
C ILE A 217 2.68 -3.81 -26.11
N GLY A 218 3.63 -3.12 -26.75
CA GLY A 218 3.80 -3.14 -28.20
C GLY A 218 3.96 -4.56 -28.75
N GLU A 219 4.86 -5.36 -28.17
CA GLU A 219 5.08 -6.76 -28.56
C GLU A 219 3.87 -7.66 -28.30
N LEU A 220 3.10 -7.40 -27.24
CA LEU A 220 1.90 -8.16 -26.88
C LEU A 220 0.67 -7.76 -27.72
N SER A 221 0.67 -6.55 -28.29
CA SER A 221 -0.45 -5.99 -29.04
C SER A 221 -0.40 -6.31 -30.54
N ILE A 222 -1.58 -6.42 -31.14
CA ILE A 222 -1.78 -6.38 -32.60
C ILE A 222 -1.88 -4.92 -33.03
N GLU A 223 -2.68 -4.12 -32.32
CA GLU A 223 -2.93 -2.71 -32.63
C GLU A 223 -3.12 -1.87 -31.36
N ILE A 224 -2.72 -0.60 -31.45
CA ILE A 224 -2.97 0.44 -30.45
C ILE A 224 -3.64 1.62 -31.13
N ASN A 225 -4.93 1.79 -30.86
CA ASN A 225 -5.83 2.70 -31.56
C ASN A 225 -6.25 3.87 -30.65
N THR A 226 -6.31 5.09 -31.22
CA THR A 226 -6.79 6.30 -30.54
C THR A 226 -7.96 6.91 -31.28
N CYS A 227 -8.90 7.50 -30.56
CA CYS A 227 -10.12 8.04 -31.15
C CYS A 227 -10.02 9.55 -31.41
N LYS A 228 -10.36 9.99 -32.62
CA LYS A 228 -10.49 11.43 -32.93
C LYS A 228 -11.78 12.00 -32.31
N PRO A 229 -11.87 13.32 -32.09
CA PRO A 229 -13.09 13.95 -31.59
C PRO A 229 -14.31 13.61 -32.48
N GLY A 230 -15.37 13.07 -31.87
CA GLY A 230 -16.60 12.69 -32.57
C GLY A 230 -16.61 11.27 -33.16
N CYS A 231 -15.50 10.53 -33.07
CA CYS A 231 -15.46 9.10 -33.40
C CYS A 231 -15.67 8.27 -32.12
N ASN A 232 -16.24 7.08 -32.28
CA ASN A 232 -16.30 6.05 -31.24
C ASN A 232 -15.66 4.76 -31.75
N PHE A 233 -15.13 3.96 -30.82
CA PHE A 233 -14.62 2.63 -31.13
C PHE A 233 -15.77 1.66 -31.41
N THR A 234 -15.45 0.57 -32.10
CA THR A 234 -16.30 -0.62 -32.18
C THR A 234 -15.76 -1.67 -31.22
N GLU A 235 -16.64 -2.56 -30.77
CA GLU A 235 -16.23 -3.70 -29.94
C GLU A 235 -15.30 -4.63 -30.73
N ILE A 236 -14.21 -5.05 -30.09
CA ILE A 236 -13.20 -5.98 -30.61
C ILE A 236 -12.89 -6.96 -29.49
N GLU A 237 -12.76 -8.25 -29.84
CA GLU A 237 -12.37 -9.31 -28.92
C GLU A 237 -10.93 -9.13 -28.43
N ASN A 238 -10.65 -9.60 -27.21
CA ASN A 238 -9.32 -9.56 -26.59
C ASN A 238 -8.69 -8.16 -26.58
N ALA A 239 -9.50 -7.13 -26.31
CA ALA A 239 -9.07 -5.75 -26.27
C ALA A 239 -9.30 -5.12 -24.89
N ILE A 240 -8.39 -4.24 -24.48
CA ILE A 240 -8.62 -3.30 -23.37
C ILE A 240 -8.84 -1.89 -23.89
N TYR A 241 -9.55 -1.11 -23.08
CA TYR A 241 -9.81 0.30 -23.29
C TYR A 241 -9.28 1.07 -22.07
N LEU A 242 -8.24 1.87 -22.29
CA LEU A 242 -7.58 2.67 -21.26
C LEU A 242 -8.10 4.11 -21.29
N SER A 243 -8.70 4.56 -20.18
CA SER A 243 -9.12 5.95 -20.01
C SER A 243 -7.92 6.81 -19.59
N ALA A 244 -7.49 7.75 -20.43
CA ALA A 244 -6.29 8.55 -20.16
C ALA A 244 -6.39 9.39 -18.86
N GLY A 245 -7.58 9.89 -18.51
CA GLY A 245 -7.79 10.73 -17.33
C GLY A 245 -7.78 9.93 -16.02
N SER A 246 -8.58 8.86 -15.95
CA SER A 246 -8.74 8.04 -14.74
C SER A 246 -7.72 6.91 -14.63
N LEU A 247 -7.03 6.58 -15.72
CA LEU A 247 -6.22 5.37 -15.90
C LEU A 247 -7.01 4.08 -15.61
N LYS A 248 -8.36 4.12 -15.70
CA LYS A 248 -9.20 2.93 -15.59
C LYS A 248 -8.97 2.03 -16.82
N VAL A 249 -8.81 0.73 -16.55
CA VAL A 249 -8.70 -0.32 -17.56
C VAL A 249 -10.05 -1.02 -17.70
N ILE A 250 -10.61 -0.99 -18.90
CA ILE A 250 -11.92 -1.55 -19.20
C ILE A 250 -11.75 -2.69 -20.22
N THR A 251 -12.38 -3.83 -19.97
CA THR A 251 -12.42 -4.98 -20.91
C THR A 251 -13.81 -5.14 -21.53
N SER A 252 -14.87 -4.83 -20.78
CA SER A 252 -16.25 -4.85 -21.28
C SER A 252 -16.58 -3.57 -22.05
N PHE A 253 -16.96 -3.71 -23.32
CA PHE A 253 -17.35 -2.56 -24.16
C PHE A 253 -18.58 -1.82 -23.59
N ALA A 254 -19.49 -2.53 -22.92
CA ALA A 254 -20.68 -1.95 -22.30
C ALA A 254 -20.38 -0.99 -21.13
N GLU A 255 -19.17 -1.03 -20.56
CA GLU A 255 -18.74 -0.10 -19.50
C GLU A 255 -18.12 1.20 -20.04
N LEU A 256 -18.00 1.35 -21.36
CA LEU A 256 -17.39 2.55 -21.94
C LEU A 256 -18.32 3.76 -21.84
N PRO A 257 -17.79 4.97 -21.56
CA PRO A 257 -18.56 6.20 -21.64
C PRO A 257 -18.87 6.55 -23.10
N ASP A 258 -19.97 7.27 -23.33
CA ASP A 258 -20.45 7.64 -24.68
C ASP A 258 -19.41 8.36 -25.56
N ASN A 259 -18.43 9.02 -24.95
CA ASN A 259 -17.38 9.78 -25.62
C ASN A 259 -16.01 9.09 -25.49
N HIS A 260 -15.48 8.60 -26.61
CA HIS A 260 -14.25 7.82 -26.65
C HIS A 260 -12.99 8.67 -26.90
N ARG A 261 -13.09 10.00 -26.96
CA ARG A 261 -11.96 10.92 -27.28
C ARG A 261 -10.71 10.72 -26.42
N PHE A 262 -10.89 10.31 -25.16
CA PHE A 262 -9.79 10.12 -24.21
C PHE A 262 -9.54 8.65 -23.88
N ILE A 263 -9.97 7.76 -24.77
CA ILE A 263 -9.82 6.31 -24.64
C ILE A 263 -8.80 5.84 -25.67
N THR A 264 -7.89 4.97 -25.22
CA THR A 264 -6.99 4.22 -26.08
C THR A 264 -7.43 2.76 -26.08
N GLN A 265 -7.69 2.21 -27.25
CA GLN A 265 -7.98 0.77 -27.42
C GLN A 265 -6.68 0.04 -27.73
N ILE A 266 -6.43 -1.07 -27.04
CA ILE A 266 -5.28 -1.95 -27.28
C ILE A 266 -5.83 -3.34 -27.53
N VAL A 267 -5.53 -3.90 -28.70
CA VAL A 267 -5.96 -5.25 -29.12
C VAL A 267 -4.78 -6.20 -28.95
N PHE A 268 -4.95 -7.31 -28.24
CA PHE A 268 -3.87 -8.23 -27.91
C PHE A 268 -3.82 -9.47 -28.80
N LYS A 269 -2.62 -10.04 -28.93
CA LYS A 269 -2.40 -11.33 -29.62
C LYS A 269 -2.96 -12.49 -28.81
N ASP A 270 -3.25 -13.61 -29.47
CA ASP A 270 -3.96 -14.76 -28.89
C ASP A 270 -3.25 -15.44 -27.70
N PHE A 271 -1.93 -15.25 -27.56
CA PHE A 271 -1.15 -15.79 -26.44
C PHE A 271 -1.18 -14.90 -25.18
N VAL A 272 -1.93 -13.80 -25.21
CA VAL A 272 -2.19 -12.93 -24.05
C VAL A 272 -3.68 -12.66 -23.90
N ARG A 273 -4.20 -12.79 -22.69
CA ARG A 273 -5.60 -12.45 -22.35
C ARG A 273 -5.70 -10.99 -21.90
N CYS A 274 -6.65 -10.25 -22.46
CA CYS A 274 -6.90 -8.86 -22.10
C CYS A 274 -7.31 -8.69 -20.63
N GLU A 275 -7.99 -9.68 -20.05
CA GLU A 275 -8.39 -9.77 -18.65
C GLU A 275 -7.19 -9.92 -17.72
N TYR A 276 -6.18 -10.67 -18.13
CA TYR A 276 -4.93 -10.77 -17.39
C TYR A 276 -4.20 -9.42 -17.38
N ILE A 277 -4.09 -8.76 -18.55
CA ILE A 277 -3.48 -7.43 -18.65
C ILE A 277 -4.24 -6.42 -17.78
N LYS A 278 -5.58 -6.47 -17.77
CA LYS A 278 -6.40 -5.68 -16.84
C LYS A 278 -6.02 -5.96 -15.38
N CYS A 279 -6.00 -7.23 -14.96
CA CYS A 279 -5.64 -7.60 -13.60
C CYS A 279 -4.26 -7.04 -13.19
N PHE A 280 -3.27 -7.16 -14.08
CA PHE A 280 -1.93 -6.65 -13.85
C PHE A 280 -1.90 -5.12 -13.77
N LEU A 281 -2.49 -4.42 -14.74
CA LEU A 281 -2.48 -2.95 -14.81
C LEU A 281 -3.26 -2.30 -13.67
N GLU A 282 -4.20 -3.02 -13.04
CA GLU A 282 -4.95 -2.53 -11.88
C GLU A 282 -4.22 -2.73 -10.54
N THR A 283 -3.13 -3.50 -10.51
CA THR A 283 -2.25 -3.60 -9.34
C THR A 283 -1.58 -2.27 -9.02
N GLU A 284 -1.02 -2.12 -7.82
CA GLU A 284 -0.23 -0.94 -7.47
C GLU A 284 0.93 -0.72 -8.46
N TYR A 285 1.63 -1.80 -8.84
CA TYR A 285 2.71 -1.75 -9.81
C TYR A 285 2.22 -1.32 -11.20
N GLY A 286 1.15 -1.96 -11.69
CA GLY A 286 0.51 -1.65 -12.97
C GLY A 286 0.02 -0.20 -13.06
N ARG A 287 -0.54 0.33 -11.97
CA ARG A 287 -0.97 1.73 -11.91
C ARG A 287 0.21 2.68 -11.94
N LEU A 288 1.30 2.38 -11.24
CA LEU A 288 2.50 3.23 -11.23
C LEU A 288 3.16 3.31 -12.61
N ILE A 289 3.22 2.22 -13.37
CA ILE A 289 3.75 2.24 -14.74
C ILE A 289 2.82 3.03 -15.69
N LEU A 290 1.49 2.94 -15.51
CA LEU A 290 0.54 3.75 -16.29
C LEU A 290 0.63 5.24 -15.94
N GLU A 291 0.83 5.56 -14.67
CA GLU A 291 1.03 6.93 -14.21
C GLU A 291 2.32 7.53 -14.78
N SER A 292 3.42 6.77 -14.79
CA SER A 292 4.69 7.25 -15.36
C SER A 292 4.64 7.43 -16.88
N ALA A 293 3.85 6.61 -17.57
CA ALA A 293 3.59 6.75 -19.01
C ALA A 293 2.60 7.88 -19.35
N SER A 294 1.86 8.39 -18.37
CA SER A 294 0.91 9.49 -18.55
C SER A 294 1.58 10.85 -18.42
N SER A 295 1.20 11.80 -19.28
CA SER A 295 1.73 13.16 -19.29
C SER A 295 0.63 14.22 -19.12
N GLY A 296 0.92 15.29 -18.36
CA GLY A 296 0.00 16.41 -18.10
C GLY A 296 -0.61 16.41 -16.70
N SER A 297 -0.64 17.58 -16.05
CA SER A 297 -1.08 17.75 -14.65
C SER A 297 -2.60 17.96 -14.49
N ALA A 298 -3.26 18.61 -15.45
CA ALA A 298 -4.70 18.88 -15.42
C ALA A 298 -5.53 17.91 -16.27
N VAL A 299 -4.97 17.45 -17.40
CA VAL A 299 -5.55 16.41 -18.25
C VAL A 299 -4.44 15.42 -18.57
N LYS A 300 -4.51 14.23 -17.97
CA LYS A 300 -3.57 13.15 -18.26
C LYS A 300 -3.77 12.69 -19.70
N THR A 301 -2.67 12.56 -20.43
CA THR A 301 -2.62 12.05 -21.80
C THR A 301 -1.67 10.86 -21.87
N LEU A 302 -2.13 9.76 -22.44
CA LEU A 302 -1.33 8.56 -22.69
C LEU A 302 -0.85 8.58 -24.14
N ARG A 303 0.44 8.82 -24.35
CA ARG A 303 1.03 8.78 -25.70
C ARG A 303 1.19 7.33 -26.14
N ARG A 304 0.90 7.07 -27.42
CA ARG A 304 1.09 5.73 -28.02
C ARG A 304 2.51 5.20 -27.78
N SER A 305 3.54 6.01 -28.00
CA SER A 305 4.93 5.61 -27.81
C SER A 305 5.27 5.22 -26.38
N ALA A 306 4.62 5.84 -25.39
CA ALA A 306 4.84 5.52 -23.98
C ALA A 306 4.16 4.19 -23.63
N LEU A 307 2.92 4.00 -24.07
CA LEU A 307 2.18 2.74 -23.90
C LEU A 307 2.90 1.57 -24.57
N ASP A 308 3.38 1.76 -25.80
CA ASP A 308 4.09 0.75 -26.58
C ASP A 308 5.30 0.17 -25.82
N SER A 309 6.04 1.03 -25.12
CA SER A 309 7.23 0.65 -24.35
C SER A 309 6.97 0.09 -22.94
N LEU A 310 5.71 0.00 -22.50
CA LEU A 310 5.38 -0.47 -21.15
C LEU A 310 5.70 -1.96 -21.00
N LEU A 311 6.50 -2.31 -20.00
CA LEU A 311 6.84 -3.69 -19.68
C LEU A 311 5.77 -4.34 -18.82
N VAL A 312 5.34 -5.52 -19.24
CA VAL A 312 4.34 -6.36 -18.56
C VAL A 312 4.89 -7.79 -18.46
N PRO A 313 4.69 -8.50 -17.34
CA PRO A 313 5.00 -9.91 -17.25
C PRO A 313 4.21 -10.73 -18.26
N GLU A 314 4.86 -11.71 -18.88
CA GLU A 314 4.24 -12.62 -19.85
C GLU A 314 4.29 -14.06 -19.30
N PRO A 315 3.38 -14.42 -18.38
CA PRO A 315 3.22 -15.81 -17.94
C PRO A 315 2.53 -16.64 -19.02
N SER A 316 2.57 -17.97 -18.87
CA SER A 316 1.91 -18.89 -19.80
C SER A 316 0.39 -18.68 -19.83
N ILE A 317 -0.28 -19.05 -20.92
CA ILE A 317 -1.75 -18.94 -21.03
C ILE A 317 -2.46 -19.64 -19.86
N GLU A 318 -2.00 -20.81 -19.43
CA GLU A 318 -2.60 -21.56 -18.32
C GLU A 318 -2.50 -20.80 -16.98
N GLU A 319 -1.36 -20.15 -16.73
CA GLU A 319 -1.17 -19.30 -15.56
C GLU A 319 -2.02 -18.03 -15.64
N GLN A 320 -2.11 -17.40 -16.82
CA GLN A 320 -2.98 -16.23 -17.04
C GLN A 320 -4.44 -16.55 -16.67
N GLU A 321 -4.97 -17.68 -17.16
CA GLU A 321 -6.32 -18.14 -16.85
C GLU A 321 -6.51 -18.43 -15.35
N THR A 322 -5.49 -18.98 -14.70
CA THR A 322 -5.50 -19.23 -13.24
C THR A 322 -5.56 -17.91 -12.45
N ILE A 323 -4.79 -16.90 -12.87
CA ILE A 323 -4.77 -15.56 -12.28
C ILE A 323 -6.12 -14.88 -12.47
N ILE A 324 -6.70 -14.94 -13.67
CA ILE A 324 -8.02 -14.36 -13.98
C ILE A 324 -9.09 -14.97 -13.07
N LYS A 325 -9.19 -16.30 -13.03
CA LYS A 325 -10.16 -17.00 -12.18
C LYS A 325 -9.99 -16.66 -10.70
N SER A 326 -8.74 -16.57 -10.23
CA SER A 326 -8.45 -16.18 -8.85
C SER A 326 -8.92 -14.75 -8.56
N SER A 327 -8.67 -13.83 -9.49
CA SER A 327 -9.10 -12.43 -9.41
C SER A 327 -10.63 -12.31 -9.36
N GLU A 328 -11.36 -13.06 -10.19
CA GLU A 328 -12.83 -13.09 -10.20
C GLU A 328 -13.41 -13.53 -8.85
N VAL A 329 -12.82 -14.56 -8.23
CA VAL A 329 -13.23 -15.02 -6.88
C VAL A 329 -13.04 -13.91 -5.85
N LEU A 330 -11.89 -13.22 -5.88
CA LEU A 330 -11.60 -12.11 -4.97
C LEU A 330 -12.52 -10.91 -5.18
N GLN A 331 -12.87 -10.60 -6.43
CA GLN A 331 -13.81 -9.53 -6.75
C GLN A 331 -15.22 -9.85 -6.23
N ARG A 332 -15.67 -11.10 -6.39
CA ARG A 332 -16.95 -11.57 -5.82
C ARG A 332 -16.95 -11.47 -4.30
N LEU A 333 -15.87 -11.88 -3.64
CA LEU A 333 -15.72 -11.75 -2.19
C LEU A 333 -15.77 -10.29 -1.76
N THR A 334 -15.04 -9.41 -2.45
CA THR A 334 -15.01 -7.96 -2.17
C THR A 334 -16.40 -7.34 -2.33
N LYS A 335 -17.13 -7.72 -3.39
CA LYS A 335 -18.51 -7.28 -3.62
C LYS A 335 -19.44 -7.74 -2.49
N ALA A 336 -19.36 -9.01 -2.10
CA ALA A 336 -20.14 -9.55 -1.00
C ALA A 336 -19.84 -8.80 0.31
N ILE A 337 -18.56 -8.56 0.64
CA ILE A 337 -18.16 -7.77 1.81
C ILE A 337 -18.79 -6.37 1.78
N LYS A 338 -18.74 -5.68 0.64
CA LYS A 338 -19.32 -4.33 0.49
C LYS A 338 -20.84 -4.33 0.64
N GLU A 339 -21.53 -5.34 0.11
CA GLU A 339 -22.97 -5.53 0.31
C GLU A 339 -23.28 -5.80 1.79
N PHE A 340 -22.47 -6.63 2.47
CA PHE A 340 -22.59 -6.87 3.90
C PHE A 340 -22.35 -5.63 4.77
N GLU A 341 -21.39 -4.77 4.43
CA GLU A 341 -21.17 -3.48 5.10
C GLU A 341 -22.42 -2.58 5.02
N GLN A 342 -23.10 -2.58 3.87
CA GLN A 342 -24.34 -1.81 3.68
C GLN A 342 -25.48 -2.39 4.53
N ASP A 343 -25.60 -3.71 4.61
CA ASP A 343 -26.63 -4.39 5.41
C ASP A 343 -26.42 -4.22 6.92
N LEU A 344 -25.16 -4.22 7.39
CA LEU A 344 -24.81 -3.97 8.79
C LEU A 344 -25.30 -2.61 9.30
N ALA A 345 -25.24 -1.58 8.44
CA ALA A 345 -25.73 -0.25 8.78
C ALA A 345 -27.25 -0.23 9.04
N VAL A 346 -27.98 -1.23 8.54
CA VAL A 346 -29.45 -1.31 8.60
C VAL A 346 -29.92 -2.37 9.60
N ASN A 347 -29.14 -3.43 9.88
CA ASN A 347 -29.55 -4.53 10.76
C ASN A 347 -28.45 -5.01 11.75
N PRO A 348 -28.34 -4.39 12.94
CA PRO A 348 -27.23 -4.65 13.87
C PRO A 348 -27.30 -5.99 14.63
N LYS A 349 -28.39 -6.77 14.49
CA LYS A 349 -28.59 -8.00 15.27
C LYS A 349 -27.59 -9.12 14.95
N ASN A 350 -27.02 -9.12 13.74
CA ASN A 350 -26.02 -10.10 13.30
C ASN A 350 -24.57 -9.59 13.41
N ALA A 351 -24.36 -8.36 13.92
CA ALA A 351 -23.04 -7.72 13.91
C ALA A 351 -21.97 -8.52 14.68
N ARG A 352 -22.35 -9.22 15.76
CA ARG A 352 -21.42 -10.03 16.56
C ARG A 352 -20.88 -11.24 15.81
N ASP A 353 -21.75 -11.98 15.12
CA ASP A 353 -21.33 -13.15 14.33
C ASP A 353 -20.44 -12.72 13.15
N ILE A 354 -20.74 -11.56 12.54
CA ILE A 354 -19.97 -11.01 11.42
C ILE A 354 -18.56 -10.61 11.85
N ILE A 355 -18.40 -9.98 13.02
CA ILE A 355 -17.07 -9.67 13.57
C ILE A 355 -16.26 -10.96 13.71
N GLY A 356 -16.84 -12.03 14.28
CA GLY A 356 -16.16 -13.32 14.40
C GLY A 356 -15.67 -13.86 13.06
N HIS A 357 -16.53 -13.86 12.02
CA HIS A 357 -16.16 -14.33 10.68
C HIS A 357 -15.09 -13.46 10.00
N ALA A 358 -15.21 -12.13 10.08
CA ALA A 358 -14.27 -11.21 9.48
C ALA A 358 -12.89 -11.31 10.15
N THR A 359 -12.85 -11.38 11.48
CA THR A 359 -11.61 -11.55 12.25
C THR A 359 -10.95 -12.90 11.93
N ASN A 360 -11.72 -13.98 11.79
CA ASN A 360 -11.21 -15.28 11.31
C ASN A 360 -10.54 -15.17 9.92
N MET A 361 -11.20 -14.51 8.97
CA MET A 361 -10.63 -14.30 7.62
C MET A 361 -9.35 -13.44 7.67
N LEU A 362 -9.35 -12.38 8.47
CA LEU A 362 -8.18 -11.52 8.65
C LEU A 362 -7.00 -12.29 9.27
N ALA A 363 -7.26 -13.18 10.23
CA ALA A 363 -6.24 -14.04 10.82
C ALA A 363 -5.67 -15.02 9.78
N GLN A 364 -6.53 -15.66 8.97
CA GLN A 364 -6.10 -16.59 7.92
C GLN A 364 -5.24 -15.93 6.84
N ILE A 365 -5.50 -14.66 6.52
CA ILE A 365 -4.73 -13.87 5.54
C ILE A 365 -3.52 -13.18 6.21
N GLY A 366 -3.28 -13.42 7.51
CA GLY A 366 -2.14 -12.88 8.27
C GLY A 366 -2.19 -11.37 8.49
N LYS A 367 -3.38 -10.76 8.43
CA LYS A 367 -3.59 -9.31 8.61
C LYS A 367 -3.77 -8.91 10.06
N ILE A 368 -4.03 -9.85 10.95
CA ILE A 368 -4.02 -9.67 12.40
C ILE A 368 -3.24 -10.81 13.05
N THR A 369 -2.67 -10.54 14.22
CA THR A 369 -1.97 -11.57 15.00
C THR A 369 -2.96 -12.53 15.65
N LEU A 370 -2.51 -13.77 15.93
CA LEU A 370 -3.31 -14.75 16.67
C LEU A 370 -3.79 -14.20 18.03
N ALA A 371 -2.95 -13.40 18.71
CA ALA A 371 -3.30 -12.80 19.99
C ALA A 371 -4.42 -11.75 19.88
N GLU A 372 -4.43 -10.93 18.84
CA GLU A 372 -5.51 -9.98 18.55
C GLU A 372 -6.80 -10.73 18.22
N HIS A 373 -6.72 -11.74 17.37
CA HIS A 373 -7.85 -12.55 17.00
C HIS A 373 -8.53 -13.23 18.21
N VAL A 374 -7.74 -13.89 19.06
CA VAL A 374 -8.25 -14.54 20.27
C VAL A 374 -8.86 -13.53 21.23
N ARG A 375 -8.29 -12.32 21.36
CA ARG A 375 -8.84 -11.26 22.20
C ARG A 375 -10.22 -10.81 21.72
N ASP A 376 -10.43 -10.75 20.41
CA ASP A 376 -11.73 -10.40 19.83
C ASP A 376 -12.78 -11.51 19.99
N LEU A 377 -12.38 -12.78 19.88
CA LEU A 377 -13.25 -13.92 20.18
C LEU A 377 -13.71 -13.87 21.65
N ILE A 378 -12.80 -13.64 22.58
CA ILE A 378 -13.10 -13.52 24.02
C ILE A 378 -14.10 -12.39 24.28
N ARG A 379 -13.89 -11.22 23.66
CA ARG A 379 -14.80 -10.06 23.79
C ARG A 379 -16.18 -10.32 23.20
N SER A 380 -16.25 -11.10 22.13
CA SER A 380 -17.51 -11.45 21.47
C SER A 380 -18.34 -12.45 22.27
N GLY A 381 -17.68 -13.21 23.16
CA GLY A 381 -18.30 -14.20 24.03
C GLY A 381 -18.50 -15.55 23.32
N GLU A 382 -19.01 -16.53 24.08
CA GLU A 382 -19.39 -17.82 23.53
C GLU A 382 -20.52 -17.69 22.50
N SER A 383 -20.45 -18.50 21.45
CA SER A 383 -21.40 -18.48 20.34
C SER A 383 -21.62 -19.89 19.80
N ARG A 384 -22.32 -20.01 18.67
CA ARG A 384 -22.43 -21.30 17.98
C ARG A 384 -21.07 -21.85 17.51
N GLN A 385 -20.12 -20.96 17.25
CA GLN A 385 -18.80 -21.28 16.70
C GLN A 385 -17.65 -20.98 17.67
N VAL A 386 -17.93 -20.49 18.87
CA VAL A 386 -16.91 -20.18 19.87
C VAL A 386 -17.32 -20.80 21.20
N GLU A 387 -16.42 -21.55 21.81
CA GLU A 387 -16.62 -22.18 23.12
C GLU A 387 -15.43 -21.86 24.02
N PHE A 388 -15.69 -21.53 25.29
CA PHE A 388 -14.67 -21.30 26.30
C PHE A 388 -14.58 -22.47 27.26
N LYS A 389 -13.36 -22.79 27.69
CA LYS A 389 -13.08 -23.73 28.78
C LYS A 389 -11.97 -23.18 29.63
N GLN A 390 -12.15 -23.24 30.95
CA GLN A 390 -11.12 -22.82 31.88
C GLN A 390 -9.88 -23.75 31.82
N THR A 391 -10.08 -25.05 31.68
CA THR A 391 -9.03 -26.08 31.66
C THR A 391 -9.35 -27.19 30.66
N LEU A 392 -8.33 -27.95 30.25
CA LEU A 392 -8.48 -29.12 29.38
C LEU A 392 -8.96 -30.35 30.15
N SER A 393 -8.46 -30.55 31.37
CA SER A 393 -8.63 -31.77 32.16
C SER A 393 -8.58 -31.58 33.68
N TRP A 394 -8.19 -30.41 34.18
CA TRP A 394 -8.11 -30.13 35.62
C TRP A 394 -9.43 -29.62 36.21
N ASP A 395 -9.97 -30.32 37.21
CA ASP A 395 -11.10 -29.81 37.97
C ASP A 395 -10.60 -28.87 39.07
N VAL A 396 -10.80 -27.57 38.86
CA VAL A 396 -10.33 -26.51 39.76
C VAL A 396 -11.00 -26.60 41.14
N ARG A 397 -12.22 -27.15 41.23
CA ARG A 397 -12.94 -27.27 42.50
C ARG A 397 -12.48 -28.48 43.31
N LYS A 398 -12.22 -29.60 42.64
CA LYS A 398 -11.77 -30.84 43.28
C LYS A 398 -10.25 -30.93 43.45
N GLY A 399 -9.49 -30.15 42.69
CA GLY A 399 -8.03 -30.17 42.71
C GLY A 399 -7.44 -31.47 42.18
N GLU A 400 -8.10 -32.10 41.19
CA GLU A 400 -7.66 -33.34 40.58
C GLU A 400 -7.97 -33.40 39.08
N LYS A 401 -7.39 -34.39 38.39
CA LYS A 401 -7.66 -34.63 36.97
C LYS A 401 -9.05 -35.23 36.79
N SER A 402 -9.86 -34.67 35.90
CA SER A 402 -11.23 -35.08 35.63
C SER A 402 -11.43 -35.54 34.18
N LYS A 403 -11.85 -36.80 34.02
CA LYS A 403 -12.26 -37.35 32.71
C LYS A 403 -13.51 -36.68 32.15
N GLU A 404 -14.35 -36.10 33.01
CA GLU A 404 -15.55 -35.38 32.59
C GLU A 404 -15.20 -34.07 31.87
N ILE A 405 -14.17 -33.36 32.35
CA ILE A 405 -13.68 -32.13 31.71
C ILE A 405 -13.02 -32.47 30.37
N GLU A 406 -12.24 -33.55 30.31
CA GLU A 406 -11.70 -34.06 29.04
C GLU A 406 -12.83 -34.41 28.06
N LYS A 407 -13.85 -35.14 28.53
CA LYS A 407 -15.02 -35.50 27.72
C LYS A 407 -15.74 -34.24 27.21
N SER A 408 -15.92 -33.22 28.05
CA SER A 408 -16.56 -31.95 27.66
C SER A 408 -15.77 -31.21 26.58
N THR A 409 -14.44 -31.23 26.63
CA THR A 409 -13.57 -30.64 25.61
C THR A 409 -13.73 -31.36 24.28
N LEU A 410 -13.56 -32.69 24.28
CA LEU A 410 -13.63 -33.50 23.06
C LEU A 410 -15.03 -33.48 22.43
N LYS A 411 -16.08 -33.47 23.27
CA LYS A 411 -17.47 -33.29 22.84
C LYS A 411 -17.64 -32.03 21.98
N ASN A 412 -17.03 -30.91 22.36
CA ASN A 412 -17.14 -29.67 21.59
C ASN A 412 -16.34 -29.73 20.27
N ILE A 413 -15.18 -30.38 20.25
CA ILE A 413 -14.40 -30.61 19.02
C ILE A 413 -15.24 -31.41 18.01
N VAL A 414 -15.81 -32.53 18.44
CA VAL A 414 -16.72 -33.36 17.60
C VAL A 414 -17.92 -32.54 17.12
N ALA A 415 -18.54 -31.77 18.02
CA ALA A 415 -19.68 -30.94 17.67
C ALA A 415 -19.39 -29.86 16.63
N PHE A 416 -18.21 -29.22 16.69
CA PHE A 416 -17.79 -28.26 15.69
C PHE A 416 -17.56 -28.91 14.33
N MET A 417 -16.88 -30.06 14.29
CA MET A 417 -16.62 -30.78 13.04
C MET A 417 -17.91 -31.27 12.38
N ASN A 418 -18.89 -31.71 13.17
CA ASN A 418 -20.20 -32.12 12.66
C ASN A 418 -21.15 -30.96 12.32
N SER A 419 -20.71 -29.71 12.51
CA SER A 419 -21.49 -28.50 12.26
C SER A 419 -20.70 -27.59 11.31
N ALA A 420 -20.89 -26.26 11.41
CA ALA A 420 -20.22 -25.26 10.57
C ALA A 420 -18.75 -24.97 10.97
N GLY A 421 -18.07 -25.87 11.69
CA GLY A 421 -16.79 -25.59 12.33
C GLY A 421 -16.89 -24.65 13.54
N GLY A 422 -15.74 -24.29 14.10
CA GLY A 422 -15.64 -23.35 15.22
C GLY A 422 -14.30 -23.41 15.96
N THR A 423 -14.19 -22.61 17.00
CA THR A 423 -12.98 -22.42 17.81
C THR A 423 -13.29 -22.73 19.28
N LEU A 424 -12.48 -23.59 19.87
CA LEU A 424 -12.48 -23.85 21.31
C LEU A 424 -11.27 -23.16 21.94
N LEU A 425 -11.50 -22.28 22.91
CA LEU A 425 -10.46 -21.60 23.68
C LEU A 425 -10.34 -22.22 25.07
N ILE A 426 -9.14 -22.71 25.40
CA ILE A 426 -8.82 -23.30 26.71
C ILE A 426 -7.89 -22.36 27.47
N GLY A 427 -8.21 -22.11 28.74
CA GLY A 427 -7.59 -21.08 29.57
C GLY A 427 -8.44 -19.81 29.68
N VAL A 428 -9.72 -19.86 29.32
CA VAL A 428 -10.68 -18.74 29.36
C VAL A 428 -11.90 -19.16 30.18
N HIS A 429 -12.30 -18.34 31.14
CA HIS A 429 -13.52 -18.58 31.92
C HIS A 429 -14.77 -18.15 31.13
N ASP A 430 -15.94 -18.70 31.47
CA ASP A 430 -17.21 -18.45 30.76
C ASP A 430 -17.62 -16.95 30.74
N ASN A 431 -17.11 -16.14 31.66
CA ASN A 431 -17.32 -14.69 31.70
C ASN A 431 -16.31 -13.88 30.85
N GLY A 432 -15.38 -14.55 30.16
CA GLY A 432 -14.32 -13.94 29.36
C GLY A 432 -13.00 -13.68 30.11
N ASP A 433 -12.87 -14.05 31.39
CA ASP A 433 -11.62 -13.86 32.13
C ASP A 433 -10.51 -14.76 31.56
N ILE A 434 -9.36 -14.14 31.25
CA ILE A 434 -8.18 -14.86 30.76
C ILE A 434 -7.43 -15.44 31.95
N LEU A 435 -7.47 -16.75 32.11
CA LEU A 435 -6.83 -17.49 33.20
C LEU A 435 -5.51 -18.12 32.77
N GLY A 436 -5.44 -18.55 31.51
CA GLY A 436 -4.31 -19.27 30.91
C GLY A 436 -4.28 -20.76 31.26
N ILE A 437 -3.46 -21.52 30.53
CA ILE A 437 -3.26 -22.96 30.74
C ILE A 437 -2.07 -23.27 31.65
N ASP A 438 -1.29 -22.26 32.03
CA ASP A 438 -0.01 -22.41 32.72
C ASP A 438 -0.13 -23.17 34.05
N GLU A 439 -1.17 -22.88 34.83
CA GLU A 439 -1.40 -23.56 36.10
C GLU A 439 -1.68 -25.06 35.90
N GLU A 440 -2.52 -25.42 34.93
CA GLU A 440 -2.82 -26.82 34.60
C GLU A 440 -1.57 -27.55 34.09
N VAL A 441 -0.81 -26.91 33.20
CA VAL A 441 0.44 -27.48 32.65
C VAL A 441 1.45 -27.74 33.77
N ASN A 442 1.59 -26.81 34.72
CA ASN A 442 2.46 -26.98 35.87
C ASN A 442 2.02 -28.14 36.77
N ARG A 443 0.72 -28.22 37.09
CA ARG A 443 0.18 -29.24 38.01
C ARG A 443 0.20 -30.65 37.43
N ILE A 444 -0.21 -30.83 36.18
CA ILE A 444 -0.44 -32.18 35.62
C ILE A 444 0.70 -32.65 34.72
N ARG A 445 1.54 -31.73 34.21
CA ARG A 445 2.57 -32.05 33.19
C ARG A 445 3.96 -31.53 33.53
N GLN A 446 4.22 -31.22 34.81
CA GLN A 446 5.52 -30.79 35.31
C GLN A 446 6.06 -29.55 34.58
N GLY A 447 5.15 -28.65 34.14
CA GLY A 447 5.51 -27.44 33.40
C GLY A 447 5.84 -27.67 31.92
N SER A 448 5.81 -28.90 31.43
CA SER A 448 6.10 -29.21 30.02
C SER A 448 4.87 -29.00 29.15
N LEU A 449 4.93 -27.95 28.34
CA LEU A 449 3.92 -27.67 27.32
C LEU A 449 3.85 -28.80 26.27
N ASP A 450 4.99 -29.36 25.87
CA ASP A 450 5.03 -30.46 24.90
C ASP A 450 4.26 -31.70 25.40
N LYS A 451 4.42 -32.06 26.68
CA LYS A 451 3.66 -33.17 27.29
C LYS A 451 2.16 -32.87 27.39
N PHE A 452 1.79 -31.59 27.52
CA PHE A 452 0.39 -31.17 27.50
C PHE A 452 -0.21 -31.29 26.10
N MET A 453 0.51 -30.85 25.08
CA MET A 453 0.11 -30.97 23.67
C MET A 453 0.03 -32.43 23.22
N LEU A 454 1.00 -33.26 23.61
CA LEU A 454 0.99 -34.70 23.35
C LEU A 454 -0.24 -35.38 23.99
N HIS A 455 -0.61 -34.95 25.20
CA HIS A 455 -1.81 -35.47 25.88
C HIS A 455 -3.09 -35.14 25.11
N LEU A 456 -3.25 -33.89 24.64
CA LEU A 456 -4.39 -33.51 23.81
C LEU A 456 -4.43 -34.31 22.50
N ASN A 457 -3.29 -34.46 21.82
CA ASN A 457 -3.22 -35.23 20.58
C ASN A 457 -3.61 -36.70 20.80
N ASN A 458 -3.16 -37.31 21.90
CA ASN A 458 -3.54 -38.67 22.28
C ASN A 458 -5.03 -38.79 22.60
N LEU A 459 -5.63 -37.78 23.23
CA LEU A 459 -7.08 -37.75 23.47
C LEU A 459 -7.85 -37.70 22.15
N ILE A 460 -7.39 -36.88 21.19
CA ILE A 460 -8.03 -36.77 19.87
C ILE A 460 -7.89 -38.08 19.09
N SER A 461 -6.69 -38.66 18.99
CA SER A 461 -6.50 -39.92 18.24
C SER A 461 -7.29 -41.08 18.84
N SER A 462 -7.25 -41.24 20.16
CA SER A 462 -7.87 -42.39 20.83
C SER A 462 -9.39 -42.31 20.97
N ARG A 463 -9.98 -41.11 20.97
CA ARG A 463 -11.43 -40.93 21.26
C ARG A 463 -12.22 -40.35 20.11
N ILE A 464 -11.57 -39.75 19.11
CA ILE A 464 -12.25 -39.16 17.94
C ILE A 464 -11.78 -39.87 16.66
N GLY A 465 -10.47 -40.10 16.54
CA GLY A 465 -9.84 -40.79 15.42
C GLY A 465 -8.88 -39.91 14.63
N GLU A 466 -7.78 -40.50 14.18
CA GLU A 466 -6.69 -39.79 13.48
C GLU A 466 -7.10 -39.25 12.11
N GLN A 467 -8.13 -39.84 11.48
CA GLN A 467 -8.67 -39.39 10.20
C GLN A 467 -9.21 -37.95 10.26
N PHE A 468 -9.52 -37.42 11.45
CA PHE A 468 -10.03 -36.07 11.63
C PHE A 468 -8.95 -35.00 11.85
N TYR A 469 -7.67 -35.38 11.97
CA TYR A 469 -6.57 -34.40 12.13
C TYR A 469 -6.54 -33.29 11.05
N PRO A 470 -6.83 -33.54 9.76
CA PRO A 470 -6.87 -32.47 8.76
C PRO A 470 -7.89 -31.36 9.05
N PHE A 471 -8.89 -31.63 9.90
CA PHE A 471 -9.94 -30.69 10.29
C PHE A 471 -9.64 -29.97 11.60
N ILE A 472 -8.57 -30.31 12.32
CA ILE A 472 -8.25 -29.77 13.64
C ILE A 472 -6.89 -29.07 13.59
N SER A 473 -6.87 -27.76 13.80
CA SER A 473 -5.65 -26.96 14.00
C SER A 473 -5.52 -26.56 15.45
N ILE A 474 -4.34 -26.74 16.04
CA ILE A 474 -4.09 -26.44 17.45
C ILE A 474 -2.93 -25.44 17.55
N GLU A 475 -3.20 -24.31 18.18
CA GLU A 475 -2.26 -23.20 18.31
C GLU A 475 -2.24 -22.66 19.75
N ILE A 476 -1.18 -21.96 20.14
CA ILE A 476 -1.09 -21.31 21.44
C ILE A 476 -0.95 -19.81 21.23
N ALA A 477 -1.90 -19.06 21.79
CA ALA A 477 -1.88 -17.61 21.80
C ALA A 477 -1.40 -17.10 23.15
N THR A 478 -0.51 -16.09 23.15
CA THR A 478 -0.09 -15.43 24.39
C THR A 478 -0.81 -14.10 24.50
N LEU A 479 -1.69 -13.98 25.50
CA LEU A 479 -2.43 -12.75 25.83
C LEU A 479 -2.12 -12.38 27.28
N ASP A 480 -1.71 -11.13 27.49
CA ASP A 480 -1.46 -10.58 28.83
C ASP A 480 -0.57 -11.50 29.69
N GLU A 481 0.52 -11.99 29.07
CA GLU A 481 1.51 -12.94 29.63
C GLU A 481 0.97 -14.35 29.95
N LYS A 482 -0.28 -14.63 29.61
CA LYS A 482 -0.92 -15.94 29.81
C LYS A 482 -1.04 -16.69 28.49
N ARG A 483 -0.78 -17.99 28.52
CA ARG A 483 -0.93 -18.86 27.35
C ARG A 483 -2.35 -19.41 27.26
N ILE A 484 -2.99 -19.25 26.11
CA ILE A 484 -4.33 -19.76 25.78
C ILE A 484 -4.16 -20.81 24.68
N LEU A 485 -4.73 -22.00 24.89
CA LEU A 485 -4.74 -23.04 23.88
C LEU A 485 -5.97 -22.86 22.99
N CYS A 486 -5.72 -22.73 21.69
CA CYS A 486 -6.74 -22.46 20.66
C CYS A 486 -6.88 -23.70 19.77
N ILE A 487 -8.08 -24.27 19.71
CA ILE A 487 -8.38 -25.44 18.88
C ILE A 487 -9.40 -25.01 17.82
N ASN A 488 -8.93 -24.84 16.59
CA ASN A 488 -9.72 -24.45 15.43
C ASN A 488 -10.18 -25.70 14.67
N CYS A 489 -11.49 -25.91 14.60
CA CYS A 489 -12.13 -27.05 13.96
C CYS A 489 -12.82 -26.62 12.66
N LYS A 490 -12.48 -27.26 11.55
CA LYS A 490 -13.20 -27.13 10.27
C LYS A 490 -14.38 -28.10 10.23
N SER A 491 -15.40 -27.77 9.44
CA SER A 491 -16.48 -28.70 9.13
C SER A 491 -15.93 -29.92 8.38
N SER A 492 -16.28 -31.11 8.87
CA SER A 492 -15.89 -32.38 8.27
C SER A 492 -16.83 -32.73 7.11
N GLN A 493 -16.33 -33.48 6.13
CA GLN A 493 -17.16 -34.08 5.07
C GLN A 493 -17.68 -35.47 5.46
N GLU A 494 -17.23 -36.00 6.60
CA GLU A 494 -17.67 -37.28 7.15
C GLU A 494 -18.11 -37.12 8.62
N PRO A 495 -19.10 -37.92 9.08
CA PRO A 495 -19.58 -37.83 10.46
C PRO A 495 -18.50 -38.25 11.48
N SER A 496 -18.27 -37.39 12.47
CA SER A 496 -17.35 -37.64 13.58
C SER A 496 -18.10 -38.08 14.83
N TYR A 497 -17.53 -39.03 15.56
CA TYR A 497 -18.09 -39.62 16.78
C TYR A 497 -17.08 -39.54 17.92
N LEU A 498 -17.57 -39.28 19.12
CA LEU A 498 -16.77 -39.44 20.35
C LEU A 498 -16.92 -40.86 20.88
N ASP A 499 -15.80 -41.52 21.17
CA ASP A 499 -15.72 -42.90 21.64
C ASP A 499 -16.52 -43.87 20.75
N GLU A 500 -16.48 -43.66 19.43
CA GLU A 500 -17.16 -44.44 18.38
C GLU A 500 -18.71 -44.45 18.44
N ASN A 501 -19.32 -43.79 19.43
CA ASN A 501 -20.75 -43.91 19.71
C ASN A 501 -21.50 -42.57 19.77
N ASP A 502 -20.92 -41.57 20.42
CA ASP A 502 -21.64 -40.33 20.72
C ASP A 502 -21.49 -39.31 19.58
N PHE A 503 -22.59 -38.96 18.92
CA PHE A 503 -22.62 -37.93 17.86
C PHE A 503 -23.12 -36.58 18.39
N TYR A 504 -22.26 -35.57 18.40
CA TYR A 504 -22.60 -34.25 18.90
C TYR A 504 -22.71 -33.21 17.78
N ILE A 505 -23.57 -32.20 17.96
CA ILE A 505 -23.69 -31.01 17.09
C ILE A 505 -23.86 -29.72 17.90
N LYS A 506 -23.56 -28.56 17.30
CA LYS A 506 -23.81 -27.23 17.90
C LYS A 506 -25.19 -26.68 17.49
N THR A 507 -26.08 -26.53 18.46
CA THR A 507 -27.48 -26.07 18.28
C THR A 507 -27.75 -24.66 18.83
N HIS A 508 -26.69 -23.92 19.23
CA HIS A 508 -26.68 -22.52 19.70
C HIS A 508 -27.04 -22.30 21.19
N PRO A 509 -26.14 -21.76 22.04
CA PRO A 509 -24.70 -22.07 22.15
C PRO A 509 -24.44 -23.49 22.68
N ALA A 510 -25.49 -24.24 23.02
CA ALA A 510 -25.39 -25.57 23.58
C ALA A 510 -24.90 -26.63 22.57
N THR A 511 -24.33 -27.69 23.13
CA THR A 511 -23.90 -28.88 22.39
C THR A 511 -24.83 -30.05 22.69
N ALA A 512 -25.52 -30.53 21.65
CA ALA A 512 -26.55 -31.55 21.73
C ALA A 512 -26.03 -32.92 21.25
N LEU A 513 -26.38 -33.99 21.97
CA LEU A 513 -26.20 -35.37 21.52
C LEU A 513 -27.37 -35.75 20.62
N LEU A 514 -27.11 -36.20 19.40
CA LEU A 514 -28.14 -36.76 18.52
C LEU A 514 -28.12 -38.28 18.57
N GLN A 515 -29.31 -38.87 18.62
CA GLN A 515 -29.52 -40.31 18.66
C GLN A 515 -30.76 -40.69 17.84
N GLY A 516 -30.85 -41.96 17.46
CA GLY A 516 -32.01 -42.51 16.75
C GLY A 516 -32.30 -41.83 15.42
N SER A 517 -33.56 -41.57 15.13
CA SER A 517 -33.99 -40.98 13.85
C SER A 517 -33.37 -39.61 13.57
N LYS A 518 -33.23 -38.75 14.60
CA LYS A 518 -32.64 -37.41 14.45
C LYS A 518 -31.19 -37.45 13.96
N LEU A 519 -30.42 -38.44 14.42
CA LEU A 519 -29.05 -38.65 13.96
C LEU A 519 -29.03 -39.07 12.48
N ILE A 520 -29.86 -40.06 12.12
CA ILE A 520 -29.94 -40.59 10.76
C ILE A 520 -30.35 -39.48 9.78
N ASP A 521 -31.37 -38.70 10.14
CA ASP A 521 -31.85 -37.60 9.32
C ASP A 521 -30.82 -36.48 9.18
N TYR A 522 -30.06 -36.17 10.25
CA TYR A 522 -29.01 -35.17 10.18
C TYR A 522 -27.87 -35.62 9.26
N VAL A 523 -27.37 -36.85 9.46
CA VAL A 523 -26.25 -37.38 8.68
C VAL A 523 -26.59 -37.41 7.19
N ARG A 524 -27.79 -37.87 6.82
CA ARG A 524 -28.23 -37.95 5.40
C ARG A 524 -28.29 -36.60 4.70
N ASN A 525 -28.58 -35.52 5.44
CA ASN A 525 -28.81 -34.20 4.85
C ASN A 525 -27.59 -33.29 4.92
N HIS A 526 -26.60 -33.62 5.77
CA HIS A 526 -25.46 -32.75 6.06
C HIS A 526 -24.15 -33.24 5.45
N PHE A 527 -23.94 -34.55 5.41
CA PHE A 527 -22.80 -35.21 4.76
C PHE A 527 -23.30 -36.01 3.56
#